data_AF-A0A9J6A3K0-F1
#
_entry.id   AF-A0A9J6A3K0-F1
#
_cell.length_a   1.000
_cell.length_b   1.000
_cell.length_c   1.000
_cell.angle_alpha   90.00
_cell.angle_beta   90.00
_cell.angle_gamma   90.00
#
_symmetry.space_group_name_H-M   'P 1'
#
loop_
_entity.id
_entity.type
_entity.pdbx_description
1 polymer ?
#
loop_
_entity_poly.entity_id
_entity_poly.type
_entity_poly.pdbx_seq_one_letter_code
_entity_poly.pdbx_strand_id
1 'polypeptide(L)'
;MFFLSTDLGIEKSIFIKPKTFHLTVLMLKLWNKDRIEAAAEVLQSVSPKVIDALESRPVSIRLKGLECMKGSPAKARVVYAPVEVIGGEDRLLRACPFLEVITNAFIEAGLVLENDLNQKLKLHATTMNARHRKSKKGSKKVDSFDARKIFGQYGSEDWGEYLIPEAHLSQRFVFDDDGYYHCCASIPFPEEMQLD
;
A
#
# COMPACT_ATOMS: atom_id res chain seq x y z
N MET A 1 -9.12 -22.40 3.25
CA MET A 1 -9.58 -22.99 1.97
C MET A 1 -8.69 -22.44 0.86
N PHE A 2 -7.93 -23.28 0.13
CA PHE A 2 -6.93 -22.81 -0.84
C PHE A 2 -7.50 -22.76 -2.26
N PHE A 3 -7.58 -21.55 -2.83
CA PHE A 3 -8.00 -21.28 -4.23
C PHE A 3 -6.95 -21.65 -5.29
N LEU A 4 -6.01 -22.54 -4.98
CA LEU A 4 -4.94 -22.89 -5.90
C LEU A 4 -5.52 -23.64 -7.10
N SER A 5 -5.42 -23.03 -8.27
CA SER A 5 -5.96 -23.57 -9.52
C SER A 5 -5.11 -23.07 -10.67
N THR A 6 -4.25 -23.94 -11.19
CA THR A 6 -3.35 -23.63 -12.31
C THR A 6 -4.12 -23.19 -13.55
N ASP A 7 -5.29 -23.77 -13.78
CA ASP A 7 -6.14 -23.48 -14.95
C ASP A 7 -6.78 -22.09 -14.88
N LEU A 8 -6.90 -21.54 -13.67
CA LEU A 8 -7.37 -20.17 -13.42
C LEU A 8 -6.20 -19.20 -13.25
N GLY A 9 -4.95 -19.69 -13.34
CA GLY A 9 -3.75 -18.91 -13.06
C GLY A 9 -3.58 -18.50 -11.60
N ILE A 10 -4.33 -19.08 -10.65
CA ILE A 10 -4.20 -18.75 -9.23
C ILE A 10 -3.14 -19.66 -8.59
N GLU A 11 -2.03 -19.04 -8.16
CA GLU A 11 -0.89 -19.70 -7.55
C GLU A 11 -0.53 -19.04 -6.21
N LYS A 12 0.04 -19.78 -5.26
CA LYS A 12 0.39 -19.23 -3.94
C LYS A 12 1.30 -17.99 -4.05
N SER A 13 2.18 -17.94 -5.05
CA SER A 13 3.13 -16.83 -5.24
C SER A 13 2.49 -15.51 -5.66
N ILE A 14 1.26 -15.51 -6.19
CA ILE A 14 0.60 -14.25 -6.58
C ILE A 14 -0.10 -13.57 -5.40
N PHE A 15 -0.32 -14.28 -4.28
CA PHE A 15 -0.83 -13.67 -3.06
C PHE A 15 0.26 -12.84 -2.38
N ILE A 16 -0.10 -11.66 -1.88
CA ILE A 16 0.79 -10.87 -1.05
C ILE A 16 1.01 -11.61 0.27
N LYS A 17 2.26 -11.65 0.75
CA LYS A 17 2.56 -12.28 2.03
C LYS A 17 1.97 -11.40 3.14
N PRO A 18 1.31 -11.97 4.16
CA PRO A 18 0.75 -11.20 5.28
C PRO A 18 1.78 -10.28 5.93
N LYS A 19 3.00 -10.79 6.15
CA LYS A 19 4.16 -10.03 6.68
C LYS A 19 4.63 -8.85 5.83
N THR A 20 4.08 -8.63 4.65
CA THR A 20 4.47 -7.52 3.74
C THR A 20 3.25 -6.75 3.29
N PHE A 21 2.11 -6.94 3.96
CA PHE A 21 0.86 -6.25 3.67
C PHE A 21 0.98 -4.80 4.15
N HIS A 22 0.73 -3.86 3.25
CA HIS A 22 0.93 -2.43 3.51
C HIS A 22 0.07 -1.61 2.55
N LEU A 23 -0.02 -0.31 2.84
CA LEU A 23 -0.60 0.70 1.96
C LEU A 23 0.53 1.54 1.38
N THR A 24 0.66 1.55 0.06
CA THR A 24 1.70 2.35 -0.59
C THR A 24 1.21 3.79 -0.79
N VAL A 25 1.94 4.77 -0.25
CA VAL A 25 1.70 6.20 -0.48
C VAL A 25 2.44 6.67 -1.72
N LEU A 26 3.73 6.38 -1.80
CA LEU A 26 4.58 6.83 -2.89
C LEU A 26 5.68 5.81 -3.19
N MET A 27 6.15 5.79 -4.44
CA MET A 27 7.27 4.97 -4.87
C MET A 27 8.46 5.87 -5.16
N LEU A 28 9.55 5.67 -4.43
CA LEU A 28 10.80 6.39 -4.65
C LEU A 28 11.77 5.55 -5.47
N LYS A 29 12.71 6.23 -6.14
CA LYS A 29 13.91 5.57 -6.64
C LYS A 29 15.16 6.18 -5.99
N LEU A 30 15.70 5.42 -5.04
CA LEU A 30 16.86 5.78 -4.23
C LEU A 30 17.98 4.82 -4.61
N TRP A 31 18.87 5.25 -5.50
CA TRP A 31 19.89 4.41 -6.14
C TRP A 31 21.19 4.29 -5.35
N ASN A 32 21.36 5.08 -4.30
CA ASN A 32 22.54 5.12 -3.46
C ASN A 32 22.17 5.46 -2.01
N LYS A 33 23.15 5.33 -1.11
CA LYS A 33 22.99 5.59 0.33
C LYS A 33 22.58 7.04 0.60
N ASP A 34 23.22 8.01 -0.06
CA ASP A 34 22.95 9.43 0.13
C ASP A 34 21.47 9.79 -0.15
N ARG A 35 20.86 9.20 -1.19
CA ARG A 35 19.42 9.42 -1.46
C ARG A 35 18.52 8.72 -0.46
N ILE A 36 18.95 7.60 0.13
CA ILE A 36 18.22 6.94 1.22
C ILE A 36 18.25 7.82 2.47
N GLU A 37 19.41 8.37 2.81
CA GLU A 37 19.58 9.29 3.94
C GLU A 37 18.76 10.57 3.72
N ALA A 38 18.84 11.19 2.55
CA ALA A 38 18.01 12.36 2.21
C ALA A 38 16.50 12.05 2.29
N ALA A 39 16.07 10.87 1.85
CA ALA A 39 14.67 10.45 1.96
C ALA A 39 14.22 10.25 3.42
N ALA A 40 15.11 9.71 4.26
CA ALA A 40 14.86 9.56 5.70
C ALA A 40 14.75 10.93 6.39
N GLU A 41 15.65 11.87 6.07
CA GLU A 41 15.61 13.25 6.57
C GLU A 41 14.32 13.98 6.15
N VAL A 42 13.90 13.83 4.89
CA VAL A 42 12.62 14.39 4.41
C VAL A 42 11.45 13.82 5.20
N LEU A 43 11.39 12.49 5.39
CA LEU A 43 10.30 11.87 6.15
C LEU A 43 10.27 12.38 7.60
N GLN A 44 11.41 12.43 8.28
CA GLN A 44 11.45 12.90 9.67
C GLN A 44 11.11 14.39 9.79
N SER A 45 11.67 15.23 8.93
CA SER A 45 11.44 16.68 8.96
C SER A 45 10.00 17.08 8.65
N VAL A 46 9.27 16.27 7.86
CA VAL A 46 7.84 16.53 7.56
C VAL A 46 6.91 16.07 8.68
N SER A 47 7.39 15.26 9.65
CA SER A 47 6.56 14.67 10.71
C SER A 47 5.67 15.69 11.45
N PRO A 48 6.14 16.87 11.90
CA PRO A 48 5.28 17.84 12.57
C PRO A 48 4.12 18.32 11.67
N LYS A 49 4.39 18.60 10.39
CA LYS A 49 3.36 19.01 9.42
C LYS A 49 2.33 17.90 9.15
N VAL A 50 2.77 16.64 9.21
CA VAL A 50 1.88 15.48 9.08
C VAL A 50 0.96 15.38 10.28
N ILE A 51 1.48 15.54 11.50
CA ILE A 51 0.69 15.54 12.74
C ILE A 51 -0.31 16.70 12.75
N ASP A 52 0.11 17.89 12.33
CA ASP A 52 -0.77 19.06 12.19
C ASP A 52 -1.88 18.80 11.18
N ALA A 53 -1.57 18.20 10.02
CA ALA A 53 -2.56 17.84 9.00
C ALA A 53 -3.49 16.69 9.42
N LEU A 54 -3.11 15.93 10.44
CA LEU A 54 -3.96 14.96 11.11
C LEU A 54 -4.80 15.59 12.22
N GLU A 55 -4.58 16.86 12.56
CA GLU A 55 -5.18 17.54 13.71
C GLU A 55 -4.97 16.75 15.01
N SER A 56 -3.80 16.11 15.14
CA SER A 56 -3.47 15.20 16.25
C SER A 56 -4.44 14.01 16.42
N ARG A 57 -5.23 13.67 15.39
CA ARG A 57 -6.13 12.52 15.41
C ARG A 57 -5.47 11.26 14.84
N PRO A 58 -5.84 10.08 15.35
CA PRO A 58 -5.40 8.80 14.80
C PRO A 58 -5.88 8.58 13.37
N VAL A 59 -5.17 7.71 12.65
CA VAL A 59 -5.55 7.30 11.29
C VAL A 59 -6.21 5.93 11.33
N SER A 60 -7.54 5.90 11.25
CA SER A 60 -8.30 4.65 11.15
C SER A 60 -8.79 4.43 9.72
N ILE A 61 -8.75 3.18 9.26
CA ILE A 61 -9.23 2.77 7.93
C ILE A 61 -10.21 1.61 8.04
N ARG A 62 -11.13 1.49 7.07
CA ARG A 62 -11.92 0.29 6.83
C ARG A 62 -11.49 -0.34 5.51
N LEU A 63 -11.33 -1.65 5.52
CA LEU A 63 -11.10 -2.44 4.32
C LEU A 63 -12.39 -3.21 4.01
N LYS A 64 -12.99 -2.96 2.84
CA LYS A 64 -14.24 -3.63 2.46
C LYS A 64 -14.27 -4.01 0.98
N GLY A 65 -14.60 -5.27 0.73
CA GLY A 65 -14.74 -5.85 -0.58
C GLY A 65 -13.41 -6.06 -1.30
N LEU A 66 -13.50 -6.23 -2.62
CA LEU A 66 -12.35 -6.38 -3.52
C LEU A 66 -12.58 -5.62 -4.83
N GLU A 67 -11.49 -5.09 -5.39
CA GLU A 67 -11.47 -4.43 -6.68
C GLU A 67 -10.27 -4.88 -7.54
N CYS A 68 -10.41 -4.71 -8.85
CA CYS A 68 -9.32 -4.91 -9.81
C CYS A 68 -8.65 -3.56 -10.12
N MET A 69 -7.31 -3.51 -10.09
CA MET A 69 -6.59 -2.26 -10.44
C MET A 69 -6.85 -1.82 -11.88
N LYS A 70 -6.86 -2.80 -12.80
CA LYS A 70 -7.24 -2.64 -14.20
C LYS A 70 -7.90 -3.94 -14.67
N GLY A 71 -8.82 -3.83 -15.61
CA GLY A 71 -9.50 -4.98 -16.22
C GLY A 71 -10.64 -5.53 -15.38
N SER A 72 -11.05 -6.76 -15.67
CA SER A 72 -12.17 -7.45 -15.02
C SER A 72 -11.71 -8.63 -14.16
N PRO A 73 -12.55 -9.12 -13.23
CA PRO A 73 -12.22 -10.32 -12.44
C PRO A 73 -11.83 -11.53 -13.27
N ALA A 74 -12.37 -11.70 -14.48
CA ALA A 74 -12.04 -12.82 -15.37
C ALA A 74 -10.58 -12.80 -15.89
N LYS A 75 -9.94 -11.62 -15.91
CA LYS A 75 -8.55 -11.43 -16.38
C LYS A 75 -7.83 -10.42 -15.49
N ALA A 76 -7.90 -10.62 -14.19
CA ALA A 76 -7.31 -9.74 -13.20
C ALA A 76 -5.78 -9.81 -13.25
N ARG A 77 -5.13 -8.66 -13.08
CA ARG A 77 -3.66 -8.59 -12.89
C ARG A 77 -3.27 -8.27 -11.45
N VAL A 78 -4.05 -7.40 -10.82
CA VAL A 78 -3.90 -6.99 -9.42
C VAL A 78 -5.29 -6.92 -8.81
N VAL A 79 -5.46 -7.58 -7.68
CA VAL A 79 -6.67 -7.51 -6.84
C VAL A 79 -6.25 -6.87 -5.51
N TYR A 80 -7.06 -5.95 -5.01
CA TYR A 80 -6.84 -5.24 -3.76
C TYR A 80 -8.14 -5.05 -2.99
N ALA A 81 -8.05 -4.83 -1.68
CA ALA A 81 -9.14 -4.31 -0.89
C ALA A 81 -9.13 -2.76 -0.96
N PRO A 82 -10.25 -2.13 -1.36
CA PRO A 82 -10.41 -0.68 -1.26
C PRO A 82 -10.19 -0.19 0.17
N VAL A 83 -9.65 1.02 0.29
CA VAL A 83 -9.38 1.64 1.60
C VAL A 83 -10.32 2.83 1.76
N GLU A 84 -11.16 2.78 2.77
CA GLU A 84 -11.93 3.91 3.27
C GLU A 84 -11.25 4.44 4.51
N VAL A 85 -11.02 5.76 4.59
CA VAL A 85 -10.44 6.36 5.80
C VAL A 85 -11.58 6.88 6.67
N ILE A 86 -11.60 6.47 7.94
CA ILE A 86 -12.70 6.71 8.89
C ILE A 86 -12.33 7.89 9.82
N GLY A 87 -13.34 8.53 10.43
CA GLY A 87 -13.12 9.48 11.53
C GLY A 87 -12.76 10.92 11.13
N GLY A 88 -13.10 11.36 9.91
CA GLY A 88 -12.98 12.76 9.50
C GLY A 88 -14.13 13.16 8.56
N GLU A 89 -14.64 14.38 8.71
CA GLU A 89 -15.93 14.82 8.15
C GLU A 89 -16.04 14.87 6.61
N ASP A 90 -14.99 14.58 5.83
CA ASP A 90 -15.08 14.72 4.36
C ASP A 90 -14.12 13.81 3.55
N ARG A 91 -13.91 12.57 4.00
CA ARG A 91 -12.81 11.69 3.49
C ARG A 91 -13.15 10.85 2.25
N LEU A 92 -14.35 10.99 1.67
CA LEU A 92 -14.81 10.08 0.61
C LEU A 92 -14.20 10.34 -0.79
N LEU A 93 -13.53 11.46 -1.10
CA LEU A 93 -13.20 11.76 -2.52
C LEU A 93 -11.86 12.45 -2.85
N ARG A 94 -11.03 12.89 -1.89
CA ARG A 94 -9.75 13.56 -2.15
C ARG A 94 -8.66 13.02 -1.23
N ALA A 95 -7.41 13.00 -1.67
CA ALA A 95 -6.32 12.41 -0.91
C ALA A 95 -6.32 12.99 0.52
N CYS A 96 -6.09 12.15 1.54
CA CYS A 96 -6.08 12.65 2.91
C CYS A 96 -5.00 13.74 3.02
N PRO A 97 -5.30 14.92 3.60
CA PRO A 97 -4.37 16.06 3.60
C PRO A 97 -2.96 15.70 4.07
N PHE A 98 -2.84 14.85 5.09
CA PHE A 98 -1.54 14.37 5.59
C PHE A 98 -0.74 13.55 4.56
N LEU A 99 -1.40 12.79 3.67
CA LEU A 99 -0.74 12.05 2.59
C LEU A 99 -0.25 12.99 1.48
N GLU A 100 -0.99 14.07 1.22
CA GLU A 100 -0.54 15.13 0.31
C GLU A 100 0.67 15.86 0.88
N VAL A 101 0.69 16.15 2.18
CA VAL A 101 1.85 16.72 2.89
C VAL A 101 3.10 15.85 2.71
N ILE A 102 2.99 14.53 2.95
CA ILE A 102 4.11 13.60 2.73
C ILE A 102 4.53 13.62 1.26
N THR A 103 3.58 13.49 0.33
CA THR A 103 3.87 13.41 -1.11
C THR A 103 4.57 14.68 -1.60
N ASN A 104 4.07 15.86 -1.22
CA ASN A 104 4.64 17.14 -1.61
C ASN A 104 6.06 17.32 -1.07
N ALA A 105 6.33 16.92 0.18
CA ALA A 105 7.68 16.99 0.73
C ALA A 105 8.69 16.17 -0.08
N PHE A 106 8.30 14.96 -0.54
CA PHE A 106 9.16 14.14 -1.40
C PHE A 106 9.30 14.70 -2.83
N ILE A 107 8.26 15.35 -3.36
CA ILE A 107 8.30 16.03 -4.66
C ILE A 107 9.25 17.24 -4.59
N GLU A 108 9.10 18.09 -3.58
CA GLU A 108 9.94 19.28 -3.35
C GLU A 108 11.41 18.90 -3.15
N ALA A 109 11.68 17.76 -2.51
CA ALA A 109 13.02 17.21 -2.35
C ALA A 109 13.61 16.59 -3.64
N GLY A 110 12.85 16.53 -4.75
CA GLY A 110 13.31 15.94 -6.01
C GLY A 110 13.55 14.42 -5.94
N LEU A 111 12.84 13.74 -5.04
CA LEU A 111 12.98 12.29 -4.80
C LEU A 111 11.94 11.45 -5.54
N VAL A 112 10.87 12.07 -6.04
CA VAL A 112 9.82 11.45 -6.87
C VAL A 112 10.19 11.54 -8.35
N LEU A 113 9.84 10.51 -9.13
CA LEU A 113 10.05 10.52 -10.58
C LEU A 113 9.06 11.44 -11.28
N GLU A 114 9.49 12.06 -12.36
CA GLU A 114 8.66 12.94 -13.19
C GLU A 114 7.32 12.29 -13.63
N ASN A 115 7.38 11.01 -14.02
CA ASN A 115 6.19 10.24 -14.43
C ASN A 115 5.18 10.00 -13.29
N ASP A 116 5.60 10.14 -12.04
CA ASP A 116 4.79 9.89 -10.85
C ASP A 116 4.27 11.20 -10.22
N LEU A 117 4.80 12.37 -10.61
CA LEU A 117 4.42 13.69 -10.05
C LEU A 117 2.92 14.01 -10.21
N ASN A 118 2.31 13.59 -11.31
CA ASN A 118 0.92 13.91 -11.63
C ASN A 118 -0.05 12.75 -11.37
N GLN A 119 0.42 11.66 -10.76
CA GLN A 119 -0.45 10.51 -10.48
C GLN A 119 -1.29 10.76 -9.24
N LYS A 120 -2.62 10.79 -9.40
CA LYS A 120 -3.53 10.84 -8.26
C LYS A 120 -3.33 9.60 -7.38
N LEU A 121 -3.03 9.82 -6.10
CA LEU A 121 -2.90 8.74 -5.12
C LEU A 121 -4.20 7.93 -5.07
N LYS A 122 -4.06 6.62 -5.26
CA LYS A 122 -5.13 5.64 -5.03
C LYS A 122 -4.66 4.69 -3.93
N LEU A 123 -5.09 4.95 -2.70
CA LEU A 123 -4.79 4.06 -1.59
C LEU A 123 -5.48 2.72 -1.79
N HIS A 124 -4.73 1.63 -1.66
CA HIS A 124 -5.24 0.28 -1.86
C HIS A 124 -4.40 -0.73 -1.08
N ALA A 125 -5.06 -1.76 -0.55
CA ALA A 125 -4.40 -2.85 0.14
C ALA A 125 -4.28 -4.05 -0.80
N THR A 126 -3.14 -4.22 -1.47
CA THR A 126 -2.98 -5.27 -2.48
C THR A 126 -3.05 -6.66 -1.84
N THR A 127 -3.94 -7.52 -2.34
CA THR A 127 -4.10 -8.91 -1.87
C THR A 127 -3.49 -9.91 -2.84
N MET A 128 -3.55 -9.62 -4.15
CA MET A 128 -3.01 -10.48 -5.20
C MET A 128 -2.35 -9.66 -6.33
N ASN A 129 -1.20 -10.12 -6.83
CA ASN A 129 -0.49 -9.51 -7.95
C ASN A 129 0.17 -10.56 -8.85
N ALA A 130 -0.27 -10.63 -10.12
CA ALA A 130 0.25 -11.57 -11.11
C ALA A 130 1.76 -11.41 -11.39
N ARG A 131 2.33 -10.21 -11.18
CA ARG A 131 3.77 -9.97 -11.37
C ARG A 131 4.63 -10.79 -10.39
N HIS A 132 4.09 -11.18 -9.24
CA HIS A 132 4.80 -11.99 -8.24
C HIS A 132 4.82 -13.48 -8.57
N ARG A 133 4.18 -13.89 -9.68
CA ARG A 133 4.21 -15.27 -10.17
C ARG A 133 5.66 -15.76 -10.31
N LYS A 134 5.97 -16.89 -9.67
CA LYS A 134 7.25 -17.56 -9.82
C LYS A 134 7.35 -18.10 -11.25
N SER A 135 8.46 -17.84 -11.93
CA SER A 135 8.66 -18.40 -13.28
C SER A 135 8.91 -19.90 -13.16
N LYS A 136 8.23 -20.70 -13.98
CA LYS A 136 8.71 -22.06 -14.30
C LYS A 136 9.69 -21.93 -15.47
N LYS A 137 10.77 -22.72 -15.49
CA LYS A 137 11.74 -22.71 -16.59
C LYS A 137 11.00 -23.04 -17.90
N GLY A 138 11.19 -22.22 -18.94
CA GLY A 138 10.63 -22.46 -20.29
C GLY A 138 9.20 -22.00 -20.54
N SER A 139 8.47 -21.45 -19.55
CA SER A 139 7.10 -20.95 -19.75
C SER A 139 7.05 -19.42 -19.76
N LYS A 140 6.32 -18.83 -20.73
CA LYS A 140 5.93 -17.41 -20.64
C LYS A 140 5.09 -17.21 -19.38
N LYS A 141 5.48 -16.25 -18.53
CA LYS A 141 4.62 -15.84 -17.41
C LYS A 141 3.33 -15.27 -17.98
N VAL A 142 2.21 -15.95 -17.73
CA VAL A 142 0.90 -15.30 -17.86
C VAL A 142 0.94 -14.07 -16.96
N ASP A 143 0.30 -12.97 -17.36
CA ASP A 143 0.32 -11.70 -16.64
C ASP A 143 -1.00 -11.40 -15.94
N SER A 144 -1.91 -12.38 -15.92
CA SER A 144 -3.26 -12.31 -15.38
C SER A 144 -3.67 -13.64 -14.71
N PHE A 145 -4.84 -13.64 -14.08
CA PHE A 145 -5.53 -14.79 -13.47
C PHE A 145 -7.05 -14.54 -13.42
N ASP A 146 -7.84 -15.60 -13.33
CA ASP A 146 -9.30 -15.52 -13.19
C ASP A 146 -9.70 -15.49 -11.71
N ALA A 147 -10.06 -14.31 -11.24
CA ALA A 147 -10.46 -14.02 -9.88
C ALA A 147 -11.98 -14.12 -9.65
N ARG A 148 -12.80 -14.56 -10.62
CA ARG A 148 -14.28 -14.57 -10.46
C ARG A 148 -14.75 -15.32 -9.21
N LYS A 149 -14.13 -16.47 -8.91
CA LYS A 149 -14.46 -17.23 -7.69
C LYS A 149 -14.02 -16.52 -6.40
N ILE A 150 -12.88 -15.82 -6.44
CA ILE A 150 -12.40 -14.99 -5.32
C ILE A 150 -13.40 -13.86 -5.05
N PHE A 151 -13.84 -13.15 -6.09
CA PHE A 151 -14.86 -12.11 -5.99
C PHE A 151 -16.22 -12.66 -5.56
N GLY A 152 -16.62 -13.83 -6.04
CA GLY A 152 -17.87 -14.46 -5.64
C GLY A 152 -17.92 -14.81 -4.15
N GLN A 153 -16.77 -15.13 -3.54
CA GLN A 153 -16.70 -15.45 -2.11
C GLN A 153 -16.39 -14.23 -1.22
N TYR A 154 -15.52 -13.32 -1.67
CA TYR A 154 -14.96 -12.27 -0.81
C TYR A 154 -15.15 -10.85 -1.35
N GLY A 155 -15.84 -10.70 -2.49
CA GLY A 155 -15.97 -9.41 -3.17
C GLY A 155 -16.73 -8.34 -2.39
N SER A 156 -17.56 -8.75 -1.42
CA SER A 156 -18.31 -7.88 -0.51
C SER A 156 -17.92 -8.03 0.96
N GLU A 157 -16.85 -8.79 1.26
CA GLU A 157 -16.43 -9.06 2.63
C GLU A 157 -16.06 -7.77 3.36
N ASP A 158 -16.53 -7.59 4.58
CA ASP A 158 -16.04 -6.51 5.45
C ASP A 158 -14.83 -7.06 6.22
N TRP A 159 -13.64 -6.61 5.84
CA TRP A 159 -12.40 -7.06 6.45
C TRP A 159 -12.13 -6.36 7.79
N GLY A 160 -12.95 -5.38 8.18
CA GLY A 160 -12.86 -4.69 9.45
C GLY A 160 -12.16 -3.34 9.40
N GLU A 161 -12.01 -2.75 10.58
CA GLU A 161 -11.34 -1.48 10.82
C GLU A 161 -9.93 -1.70 11.38
N TYR A 162 -9.00 -0.82 10.99
CA TYR A 162 -7.60 -0.91 11.37
C TYR A 162 -7.05 0.49 11.68
N LEU A 163 -6.31 0.58 12.78
CA LEU A 163 -5.48 1.74 13.08
C LEU A 163 -4.17 1.66 12.29
N ILE A 164 -3.77 2.77 11.67
CA ILE A 164 -2.47 2.91 11.01
C ILE A 164 -1.54 3.67 11.97
N PRO A 165 -0.47 3.04 12.49
CA PRO A 165 0.36 3.63 13.54
C PRO A 165 1.45 4.57 13.02
N GLU A 166 1.90 4.42 11.78
CA GLU A 166 3.06 5.16 11.26
C GLU A 166 3.11 5.23 9.73
N ALA A 167 3.92 6.15 9.22
CA ALA A 167 4.43 6.12 7.86
C ALA A 167 5.87 5.56 7.85
N HIS A 168 6.14 4.61 6.95
CA HIS A 168 7.38 3.86 6.93
C HIS A 168 8.11 3.98 5.58
N LEU A 169 9.32 4.54 5.57
CA LEU A 169 10.21 4.53 4.41
C LEU A 169 10.82 3.14 4.25
N SER A 170 10.16 2.33 3.42
CA SER A 170 10.49 0.92 3.23
C SER A 170 11.46 0.70 2.06
N GLN A 171 12.56 -0.01 2.28
CA GLN A 171 13.40 -0.47 1.18
C GLN A 171 12.85 -1.76 0.56
N ARG A 172 12.49 -1.67 -0.73
CA ARG A 172 11.91 -2.81 -1.44
C ARG A 172 12.94 -3.92 -1.63
N PHE A 173 12.50 -5.16 -1.39
CA PHE A 173 13.28 -6.40 -1.52
C PHE A 173 14.40 -6.61 -0.49
N VAL A 174 14.54 -5.70 0.47
CA VAL A 174 15.33 -5.90 1.69
C VAL A 174 14.33 -6.10 2.82
N PHE A 175 14.59 -7.04 3.72
CA PHE A 175 13.65 -7.43 4.77
C PHE A 175 14.39 -7.50 6.10
N ASP A 176 13.71 -7.06 7.17
CA ASP A 176 14.20 -7.19 8.54
C ASP A 176 13.83 -8.57 9.11
N ASP A 177 14.28 -8.85 10.34
CA ASP A 177 14.13 -10.17 10.99
C ASP A 177 12.66 -10.58 11.21
N ASP A 178 11.77 -9.59 11.36
CA ASP A 178 10.32 -9.81 11.47
C ASP A 178 9.69 -10.26 10.13
N GLY A 179 10.40 -10.10 9.02
CA GLY A 179 10.00 -10.41 7.66
C GLY A 179 9.19 -9.30 6.94
N TYR A 180 9.06 -8.12 7.55
CA TYR A 180 8.60 -6.90 6.90
C TYR A 180 9.74 -6.27 6.08
N TYR A 181 9.44 -5.25 5.28
CA TYR A 181 10.45 -4.54 4.51
C TYR A 181 11.40 -3.78 5.43
N HIS A 182 12.67 -3.72 5.05
CA HIS A 182 13.67 -2.97 5.82
C HIS A 182 13.26 -1.51 6.04
N CYS A 183 13.28 -1.09 7.29
CA CYS A 183 13.00 0.27 7.71
C CYS A 183 14.21 1.18 7.53
N CYS A 184 14.13 2.12 6.58
CA CYS A 184 15.13 3.18 6.49
C CYS A 184 14.83 4.32 7.49
N ALA A 185 13.54 4.62 7.69
CA ALA A 185 13.03 5.60 8.65
C ALA A 185 11.51 5.42 8.80
N SER A 186 10.96 5.83 9.94
CA SER A 186 9.51 5.97 10.12
C SER A 186 9.15 7.22 10.91
N ILE A 187 7.89 7.63 10.81
CA ILE A 187 7.30 8.68 11.64
C ILE A 187 5.97 8.19 12.23
N PRO A 188 5.73 8.40 13.53
CA PRO A 188 4.50 7.96 14.16
C PRO A 188 3.33 8.83 13.72
N PHE A 189 2.15 8.23 13.67
CA PHE A 189 0.88 8.94 13.65
C PHE A 189 0.35 9.08 15.09
N PRO A 190 -0.55 10.05 15.36
CA PRO A 190 -1.13 10.21 16.68
C PRO A 190 -1.87 8.94 17.13
N GLU A 191 -1.75 8.61 18.40
CA GLU A 191 -2.54 7.55 19.04
C GLU A 191 -3.86 8.12 19.57
N GLU A 192 -4.85 7.26 19.79
CA GLU A 192 -6.02 7.66 20.59
C GLU A 192 -5.54 8.00 22.00
N MET A 193 -5.74 9.25 22.44
CA MET A 193 -5.64 9.56 23.86
C MET A 193 -6.73 8.77 24.58
N GLN A 194 -6.35 7.73 25.32
CA GLN A 194 -7.21 7.18 26.35
C GLN A 194 -7.43 8.29 27.38
N LEU A 195 -8.64 8.88 27.36
CA LEU A 195 -9.12 9.67 28.47
C LEU A 195 -9.43 8.67 29.58
N ASP A 196 -8.48 8.51 30.51
CA ASP A 196 -8.70 7.86 31.81
C ASP A 196 -9.80 8.60 32.62
#